data_AF-A0A1I8HR55-F1
#
_entry.id   AF-A0A1I8HR55-F1
#
_cell.length_a   1.000
_cell.length_b   1.000
_cell.length_c   1.000
_cell.angle_alpha   90.00
_cell.angle_beta   90.00
_cell.angle_gamma   90.00
#
_symmetry.space_group_name_H-M   'P 1'
#
loop_
_entity.id
_entity.type
_entity.pdbx_description
1 polymer ?
#
loop_
_entity_poly.entity_id
_entity_poly.type
_entity_poly.pdbx_seq_one_letter_code
_entity_poly.pdbx_strand_id
1 'polypeptide(L)'
;HHQAGTEVSTAALETLAQSVIQGDFAQVQRLATSQLVSKPDAANRTVLMLVADAPETPIQAEKCVMYLFELGANQKSIIDDSGDTAAHLAARRDHLRLLMLLSFDAKWLQNRRGATPLMEAARTGSWRCAKHLLHLLRQRQFYKPQAGKPSNSVRERLLGLKDVEGRTAFDLARINGHSELANYIKREMRLTELAEQGELEKLIRAGDWTRLRQKVTRANCDLPDSSGFTALIRAAQSSNCNDEALWEVLVQLGDPTCAETLSRTCLHWSASSGNSVAASILLAAGASANAREDRSKSTPLMQAALYAPKDTAVQVSQILMDAGSDWSLKDSCSKTALDLIRSDGNPDLVELLQKYKGKKFYEEPLKPPHEDPPFMERWDVGDLIGRGGSGEVYKVLTDKGIECVAKIIKLPVGQLTADQYAQDRTKIDKAVKSERNLCRLQHRNIVRFLHIAQTEPATIVLFMELLEGKTLETFINGAPMPENKIRDFSEQICSALLYMHSRRPPVIHRDINCSNIMVLSEGTRIKLIDFGLSIELKL
;
A
#
# COMPACT_ATOMS: atom_id res chain seq x y z
N HIS A 1 -13.93 -40.12 3.49
CA HIS A 1 -12.72 -39.31 3.68
C HIS A 1 -12.41 -38.52 2.41
N HIS A 2 -12.98 -37.32 2.25
CA HIS A 2 -12.49 -36.27 1.33
C HIS A 2 -13.33 -35.01 1.56
N GLN A 3 -12.89 -34.15 2.47
CA GLN A 3 -13.28 -32.74 2.62
C GLN A 3 -12.53 -32.18 3.84
N ALA A 4 -11.30 -31.68 3.64
CA ALA A 4 -10.54 -30.95 4.66
C ALA A 4 -9.41 -30.09 4.04
N GLY A 5 -9.57 -29.62 2.80
CA GLY A 5 -8.48 -28.98 2.03
C GLY A 5 -8.74 -27.55 1.54
N THR A 6 -9.89 -26.94 1.85
CA THR A 6 -10.33 -25.68 1.21
C THR A 6 -10.71 -24.56 2.16
N GLU A 7 -10.86 -24.80 3.46
CA GLU A 7 -11.35 -23.77 4.39
C GLU A 7 -10.29 -22.73 4.80
N VAL A 8 -9.01 -23.04 4.63
CA VAL A 8 -7.90 -22.14 5.04
C VAL A 8 -7.69 -20.96 4.08
N SER A 9 -8.34 -20.93 2.90
CA SER A 9 -8.11 -19.91 1.87
C SER A 9 -9.01 -18.66 1.99
N THR A 10 -10.25 -18.80 2.45
CA THR A 10 -11.24 -17.71 2.44
C THR A 10 -11.00 -16.70 3.55
N ALA A 11 -10.86 -17.17 4.80
CA ALA A 11 -10.63 -16.30 5.95
C ALA A 11 -9.31 -15.51 5.82
N ALA A 12 -8.28 -16.12 5.22
CA ALA A 12 -7.00 -15.45 4.96
C ALA A 12 -7.14 -14.32 3.92
N LEU A 13 -7.94 -14.53 2.86
CA LEU A 13 -8.20 -13.53 1.83
C LEU A 13 -9.04 -12.37 2.36
N GLU A 14 -10.05 -12.67 3.19
CA GLU A 14 -10.86 -11.66 3.88
C GLU A 14 -10.04 -10.84 4.87
N THR A 15 -9.19 -11.49 5.67
CA THR A 15 -8.27 -10.80 6.59
C THR A 15 -7.32 -9.88 5.81
N LEU A 16 -6.77 -10.36 4.69
CA LEU A 16 -5.91 -9.55 3.83
C LEU A 16 -6.66 -8.35 3.24
N ALA A 17 -7.88 -8.55 2.73
CA ALA A 17 -8.71 -7.47 2.21
C ALA A 17 -9.02 -6.44 3.31
N GLN A 18 -9.32 -6.89 4.53
CA GLN A 18 -9.57 -6.01 5.66
C GLN A 18 -8.35 -5.16 6.03
N SER A 19 -7.14 -5.74 6.01
CA SER A 19 -5.90 -4.98 6.22
C SER A 19 -5.69 -3.91 5.13
N VAL A 20 -6.04 -4.20 3.87
CA VAL A 20 -5.99 -3.22 2.78
C VAL A 20 -7.03 -2.11 3.00
N ILE A 21 -8.26 -2.46 3.38
CA ILE A 21 -9.34 -1.51 3.68
C ILE A 21 -8.95 -0.58 4.84
N GLN A 22 -8.20 -1.08 5.82
CA GLN A 22 -7.66 -0.29 6.93
C GLN A 22 -6.39 0.51 6.56
N GLY A 23 -5.76 0.23 5.42
CA GLY A 23 -4.50 0.84 5.02
C GLY A 23 -3.28 0.39 5.84
N ASP A 24 -3.36 -0.76 6.53
CA ASP A 24 -2.24 -1.32 7.29
C ASP A 24 -1.25 -2.04 6.36
N PHE A 25 -0.35 -1.26 5.77
CA PHE A 25 0.68 -1.79 4.89
C PHE A 25 1.58 -2.84 5.55
N ALA A 26 1.85 -2.73 6.85
CA ALA A 26 2.71 -3.69 7.56
C ALA A 26 2.02 -5.05 7.72
N GLN A 27 0.72 -5.06 7.98
CA GLN A 27 -0.06 -6.31 7.98
C GLN A 27 -0.24 -6.87 6.57
N VAL A 28 -0.49 -6.03 5.56
CA VAL A 28 -0.56 -6.46 4.15
C VAL A 28 0.75 -7.10 3.72
N GLN A 29 1.91 -6.50 4.03
CA GLN A 29 3.23 -7.06 3.70
C GLN A 29 3.49 -8.41 4.40
N ARG A 30 2.91 -8.65 5.58
CA ARG A 30 3.03 -9.92 6.31
C ARG A 30 2.12 -11.02 5.76
N LEU A 31 0.90 -10.67 5.37
CA LEU A 31 -0.13 -11.63 4.94
C LEU A 31 -0.07 -11.91 3.43
N ALA A 32 0.27 -10.91 2.63
CA ALA A 32 0.20 -11.02 1.17
C ALA A 32 1.30 -11.95 0.65
N THR A 33 0.86 -12.97 -0.10
CA THR A 33 1.76 -13.83 -0.89
C THR A 33 1.23 -13.90 -2.31
N SER A 34 2.11 -14.11 -3.29
CA SER A 34 1.69 -14.23 -4.70
C SER A 34 0.65 -15.35 -4.90
N GLN A 35 0.74 -16.43 -4.11
CA GLN A 35 -0.24 -17.52 -4.13
C GLN A 35 -1.60 -17.13 -3.55
N LEU A 36 -1.64 -16.37 -2.46
CA LEU A 36 -2.89 -15.92 -1.84
C LEU A 36 -3.59 -14.88 -2.72
N VAL A 37 -2.83 -13.93 -3.25
CA VAL A 37 -3.35 -12.79 -4.01
C VAL A 37 -3.88 -13.19 -5.39
N SER A 38 -3.41 -14.31 -5.94
CA SER A 38 -3.84 -14.84 -7.24
C SER A 38 -5.06 -15.76 -7.16
N LYS A 39 -5.43 -16.26 -5.97
CA LYS A 39 -6.54 -17.21 -5.79
C LYS A 39 -7.83 -16.51 -5.37
N PRO A 40 -8.98 -16.93 -5.90
CA PRO A 40 -10.28 -16.44 -5.45
C PRO A 40 -10.73 -17.09 -4.13
N ASP A 41 -11.70 -16.48 -3.45
CA ASP A 41 -12.46 -17.10 -2.36
C ASP A 41 -13.46 -18.16 -2.86
N ALA A 42 -14.24 -18.75 -1.95
CA ALA A 42 -15.24 -19.76 -2.26
C ALA A 42 -16.42 -19.24 -3.11
N ALA A 43 -16.65 -17.91 -3.10
CA ALA A 43 -17.63 -17.22 -3.94
C ALA A 43 -17.02 -16.70 -5.25
N ASN A 44 -15.82 -17.19 -5.60
CA ASN A 44 -15.05 -16.74 -6.74
C ASN A 44 -14.77 -15.22 -6.76
N ARG A 45 -14.41 -14.62 -5.62
CA ARG A 45 -14.02 -13.20 -5.51
C ARG A 45 -12.52 -13.06 -5.25
N THR A 46 -11.88 -12.09 -5.91
CA THR A 46 -10.47 -11.73 -5.64
C THR A 46 -10.36 -10.84 -4.40
N VAL A 47 -9.16 -10.71 -3.84
CA VAL A 47 -8.87 -9.71 -2.80
C VAL A 47 -9.29 -8.30 -3.24
N LEU A 48 -9.10 -7.93 -4.52
CA LEU A 48 -9.48 -6.61 -5.04
C LEU A 48 -11.01 -6.42 -5.07
N MET A 49 -11.77 -7.48 -5.31
CA MET A 49 -13.23 -7.45 -5.26
C MET A 49 -13.74 -7.28 -3.84
N LEU A 50 -13.10 -7.95 -2.86
CA LEU A 50 -13.41 -7.77 -1.44
C LEU A 50 -13.10 -6.35 -0.97
N VAL A 51 -11.98 -5.77 -1.43
CA VAL A 51 -11.68 -4.35 -1.16
C VAL A 51 -12.72 -3.42 -1.80
N ALA A 52 -13.20 -3.76 -2.99
CA ALA A 52 -14.23 -2.98 -3.70
C ALA A 52 -15.60 -2.94 -3.00
N ASP A 53 -15.88 -3.89 -2.09
CA ASP A 53 -17.11 -3.88 -1.30
C ASP A 53 -17.11 -2.79 -0.21
N ALA A 54 -15.94 -2.29 0.19
CA ALA A 54 -15.85 -1.14 1.08
C ALA A 54 -16.32 0.14 0.36
N PRO A 55 -17.07 1.04 1.03
CA PRO A 55 -17.55 2.27 0.43
C PRO A 55 -16.39 3.24 0.10
N GLU A 56 -15.43 3.35 1.01
CA GLU A 56 -14.21 4.15 0.84
C GLU A 56 -13.04 3.47 1.54
N THR A 57 -11.83 3.84 1.14
CA THR A 57 -10.59 3.40 1.78
C THR A 57 -9.69 4.61 2.07
N PRO A 58 -8.89 4.56 3.14
CA PRO A 58 -7.95 5.62 3.48
C PRO A 58 -6.88 5.77 2.39
N ILE A 59 -6.14 6.89 2.43
CA ILE A 59 -5.09 7.21 1.45
C ILE A 59 -4.02 6.10 1.40
N GLN A 60 -3.68 5.55 2.57
CA GLN A 60 -2.69 4.49 2.75
C GLN A 60 -3.05 3.17 2.04
N ALA A 61 -4.32 2.96 1.70
CA ALA A 61 -4.75 1.79 0.94
C ALA A 61 -4.14 1.76 -0.47
N GLU A 62 -3.79 2.92 -1.05
CA GLU A 62 -3.12 2.98 -2.36
C GLU A 62 -1.82 2.16 -2.38
N LYS A 63 -0.94 2.38 -1.39
CA LYS A 63 0.31 1.63 -1.26
C LYS A 63 0.07 0.13 -1.11
N CYS A 64 -0.97 -0.25 -0.35
CA CYS A 64 -1.35 -1.64 -0.17
C CYS A 64 -1.80 -2.29 -1.49
N VAL A 65 -2.71 -1.64 -2.23
CA VAL A 65 -3.23 -2.13 -3.51
C VAL A 65 -2.13 -2.22 -4.56
N MET A 66 -1.24 -1.23 -4.63
CA MET A 66 -0.11 -1.25 -5.56
C MET A 66 0.87 -2.39 -5.25
N TYR A 67 1.11 -2.69 -3.97
CA TYR A 67 1.89 -3.86 -3.57
C TYR A 67 1.22 -5.18 -3.96
N LEU A 68 -0.11 -5.28 -3.88
CA LEU A 68 -0.84 -6.45 -4.38
C LEU A 68 -0.65 -6.63 -5.89
N PHE A 69 -0.60 -5.54 -6.67
CA PHE A 69 -0.29 -5.64 -8.12
C PHE A 69 1.11 -6.18 -8.37
N GLU A 70 2.12 -5.74 -7.61
CA GLU A 70 3.49 -6.28 -7.70
C GLU A 70 3.55 -7.79 -7.38
N LEU A 71 2.71 -8.25 -6.45
CA LEU A 71 2.58 -9.68 -6.13
C LEU A 71 1.77 -10.49 -7.16
N GLY A 72 1.20 -9.82 -8.18
CA GLY A 72 0.47 -10.45 -9.27
C GLY A 72 -1.06 -10.46 -9.10
N ALA A 73 -1.66 -9.55 -8.32
CA ALA A 73 -3.10 -9.43 -8.24
C ALA A 73 -3.74 -9.20 -9.60
N ASN A 74 -4.64 -10.10 -10.00
CA ASN A 74 -5.29 -10.03 -11.29
C ASN A 74 -6.42 -8.98 -11.29
N GLN A 75 -6.26 -7.95 -12.11
CA GLN A 75 -7.22 -6.86 -12.26
C GLN A 75 -8.35 -7.17 -13.26
N LYS A 76 -8.14 -8.15 -14.15
CA LYS A 76 -9.00 -8.49 -15.29
C LYS A 76 -9.80 -9.77 -15.07
N SER A 77 -9.63 -10.42 -13.93
CA SER A 77 -10.29 -11.69 -13.63
C SER A 77 -11.81 -11.50 -13.54
N ILE A 78 -12.54 -12.21 -14.39
CA ILE A 78 -13.99 -12.30 -14.41
C ILE A 78 -14.33 -13.56 -13.63
N ILE A 79 -14.69 -13.44 -12.35
CA ILE A 79 -14.77 -14.62 -11.49
C ILE A 79 -16.04 -14.75 -10.66
N ASP A 80 -16.78 -13.68 -10.34
CA ASP A 80 -18.08 -13.90 -9.70
C ASP A 80 -19.15 -14.42 -10.66
N ASP A 81 -20.27 -14.90 -10.12
CA ASP A 81 -21.37 -15.49 -10.88
C ASP A 81 -22.01 -14.50 -11.88
N SER A 82 -21.86 -13.19 -11.67
CA SER A 82 -22.26 -12.14 -12.60
C SER A 82 -21.20 -11.77 -13.64
N GLY A 83 -19.98 -12.23 -13.47
CA GLY A 83 -18.81 -11.81 -14.23
C GLY A 83 -18.39 -10.37 -13.97
N ASP A 84 -18.70 -9.83 -12.79
CA ASP A 84 -18.18 -8.53 -12.39
C ASP A 84 -16.69 -8.65 -12.04
N THR A 85 -15.97 -7.57 -12.31
CA THR A 85 -14.58 -7.38 -11.90
C THR A 85 -14.52 -6.40 -10.74
N ALA A 86 -13.35 -6.25 -10.10
CA ALA A 86 -13.16 -5.21 -9.08
C ALA A 86 -13.54 -3.80 -9.58
N ALA A 87 -13.39 -3.51 -10.88
CA ALA A 87 -13.80 -2.23 -11.47
C ALA A 87 -15.33 -2.04 -11.48
N HIS A 88 -16.09 -3.11 -11.74
CA HIS A 88 -17.56 -3.06 -11.72
C HIS A 88 -18.07 -2.83 -10.30
N LEU A 89 -17.51 -3.55 -9.32
CA LEU A 89 -17.87 -3.39 -7.91
C LEU A 89 -17.50 -2.01 -7.39
N ALA A 90 -16.28 -1.53 -7.69
CA ALA A 90 -15.85 -0.19 -7.29
C ALA A 90 -16.76 0.90 -7.89
N ALA A 91 -17.11 0.77 -9.17
CA ALA A 91 -18.03 1.69 -9.82
C ALA A 91 -19.43 1.66 -9.22
N ARG A 92 -19.95 0.48 -8.87
CA ARG A 92 -21.26 0.29 -8.20
C ARG A 92 -21.29 0.91 -6.80
N ARG A 93 -20.19 0.84 -6.06
CA ARG A 93 -20.05 1.38 -4.68
C ARG A 93 -19.57 2.83 -4.62
N ASP A 94 -19.35 3.47 -5.77
CA ASP A 94 -18.71 4.80 -5.88
C ASP A 94 -17.30 4.88 -5.25
N HIS A 95 -16.59 3.75 -5.21
CA HIS A 95 -15.25 3.64 -4.65
C HIS A 95 -14.19 4.16 -5.63
N LEU A 96 -14.06 5.49 -5.69
CA LEU A 96 -13.18 6.19 -6.63
C LEU A 96 -11.70 5.79 -6.51
N ARG A 97 -11.17 5.70 -5.28
CA ARG A 97 -9.74 5.42 -5.05
C ARG A 97 -9.32 4.08 -5.66
N LEU A 98 -10.05 3.01 -5.39
CA LEU A 98 -9.74 1.71 -5.97
C LEU A 98 -9.91 1.72 -7.49
N LEU A 99 -11.00 2.29 -8.00
CA LEU A 99 -11.25 2.37 -9.44
C LEU A 99 -10.10 3.06 -10.17
N MET A 100 -9.55 4.15 -9.61
CA MET A 100 -8.44 4.88 -10.21
C MET A 100 -7.20 4.01 -10.40
N LEU A 101 -6.85 3.19 -9.40
CA LEU A 101 -5.62 2.37 -9.39
C LEU A 101 -5.66 1.21 -10.40
N LEU A 102 -6.86 0.76 -10.80
CA LEU A 102 -7.01 -0.31 -11.79
C LEU A 102 -6.50 0.12 -13.17
N SER A 103 -6.05 -0.82 -13.99
CA SER A 103 -5.64 -0.54 -15.37
C SER A 103 -6.79 0.01 -16.21
N PHE A 104 -6.44 0.75 -17.28
CA PHE A 104 -7.42 1.28 -18.23
C PHE A 104 -8.32 0.17 -18.79
N ASP A 105 -7.75 -0.97 -19.19
CA ASP A 105 -8.51 -2.09 -19.75
C ASP A 105 -9.56 -2.61 -18.76
N ALA A 106 -9.20 -2.76 -17.48
CA ALA A 106 -10.10 -3.27 -16.44
C ALA A 106 -11.34 -2.35 -16.24
N LYS A 107 -11.20 -1.05 -16.50
CA LYS A 107 -12.27 -0.04 -16.41
C LYS A 107 -13.31 -0.11 -17.53
N TRP A 108 -13.05 -0.87 -18.59
CA TRP A 108 -13.92 -0.96 -19.77
C TRP A 108 -14.31 -2.39 -20.17
N LEU A 109 -14.01 -3.38 -19.33
CA LEU A 109 -14.50 -4.75 -19.51
C LEU A 109 -16.03 -4.79 -19.39
N GLN A 110 -16.66 -5.73 -20.11
CA GLN A 110 -18.09 -6.01 -19.96
C GLN A 110 -18.28 -7.27 -19.11
N ASN A 111 -19.18 -7.21 -18.14
CA ASN A 111 -19.61 -8.40 -17.37
C ASN A 111 -20.54 -9.31 -18.19
N ARG A 112 -21.09 -10.38 -17.58
CA ARG A 112 -21.99 -11.32 -18.29
C ARG A 112 -23.29 -10.66 -18.80
N ARG A 113 -23.68 -9.52 -18.23
CA ARG A 113 -24.82 -8.70 -18.70
C ARG A 113 -24.41 -7.72 -19.80
N GLY A 114 -23.18 -7.74 -20.29
CA GLY A 114 -22.67 -6.75 -21.23
C GLY A 114 -22.47 -5.36 -20.60
N ALA A 115 -22.61 -5.22 -19.28
CA ALA A 115 -22.50 -3.92 -18.61
C ALA A 115 -21.03 -3.58 -18.36
N THR A 116 -20.65 -2.33 -18.62
CA THR A 116 -19.32 -1.79 -18.26
C THR A 116 -19.34 -1.18 -16.86
N PRO A 117 -18.18 -0.90 -16.23
CA PRO A 117 -18.12 -0.13 -14.99
C PRO A 117 -18.85 1.22 -15.06
N LEU A 118 -18.80 1.92 -16.20
CA LEU A 118 -19.55 3.18 -16.39
C LEU A 118 -21.08 2.94 -16.34
N MET A 119 -21.55 1.82 -16.89
CA MET A 119 -22.96 1.43 -16.82
C MET A 119 -23.40 1.06 -15.40
N GLU A 120 -22.54 0.38 -14.63
CA GLU A 120 -22.80 0.08 -13.22
C GLU A 120 -22.87 1.37 -12.39
N ALA A 121 -21.92 2.30 -12.57
CA ALA A 121 -21.96 3.61 -11.90
C ALA A 121 -23.21 4.43 -12.30
N ALA A 122 -23.59 4.39 -13.58
CA ALA A 122 -24.81 5.04 -14.06
C ALA A 122 -26.08 4.45 -13.44
N ARG A 123 -26.12 3.13 -13.24
CA ARG A 123 -27.25 2.42 -12.65
C ARG A 123 -27.45 2.76 -11.18
N THR A 124 -26.37 2.95 -10.42
CA THR A 124 -26.41 3.25 -8.97
C THR A 124 -26.32 4.74 -8.63
N GLY A 125 -26.06 5.60 -9.61
CA GLY A 125 -25.88 7.03 -9.38
C GLY A 125 -24.53 7.39 -8.75
N SER A 126 -23.52 6.55 -8.96
CA SER A 126 -22.15 6.71 -8.43
C SER A 126 -21.39 7.78 -9.21
N TRP A 127 -21.51 9.03 -8.75
CA TRP A 127 -21.04 10.22 -9.45
C TRP A 127 -19.52 10.28 -9.58
N ARG A 128 -18.76 9.92 -8.55
CA ARG A 128 -17.31 10.07 -8.54
C ARG A 128 -16.69 9.12 -9.57
N CYS A 129 -17.11 7.86 -9.55
CA CYS A 129 -16.67 6.86 -10.52
C CYS A 129 -17.12 7.19 -11.94
N ALA A 130 -18.37 7.63 -12.14
CA ALA A 130 -18.87 8.02 -13.46
C ALA A 130 -18.07 9.17 -14.07
N LYS A 131 -17.80 10.23 -13.29
CA LYS A 131 -16.98 11.37 -13.72
C LYS A 131 -15.57 10.93 -14.11
N HIS A 132 -14.90 10.19 -13.24
CA HIS A 132 -13.56 9.67 -13.51
C HIS A 132 -13.49 8.91 -14.85
N LEU A 133 -14.42 7.98 -15.08
CA LEU A 133 -14.47 7.19 -16.32
C LEU A 133 -14.72 8.05 -17.57
N LEU A 134 -15.62 9.04 -17.48
CA LEU A 134 -15.90 9.98 -18.59
C LEU A 134 -14.69 10.89 -18.90
N HIS A 135 -14.02 11.36 -17.84
CA HIS A 135 -12.89 12.28 -17.93
C HIS A 135 -11.60 11.61 -18.38
N LEU A 136 -11.37 10.34 -18.05
CA LEU A 136 -10.27 9.56 -18.61
C LEU A 136 -10.29 9.58 -20.15
N LEU A 137 -11.48 9.53 -20.75
CA LEU A 137 -11.66 9.58 -22.19
C LEU A 137 -11.48 10.99 -22.79
N ARG A 138 -11.19 12.03 -22.00
CA ARG A 138 -10.86 13.39 -22.49
C ARG A 138 -9.39 13.52 -22.93
N GLN A 139 -8.54 12.56 -22.59
CA GLN A 139 -7.13 12.59 -22.95
C GLN A 139 -6.92 12.45 -24.47
N ARG A 140 -5.95 13.19 -25.02
CA ARG A 140 -5.66 13.26 -26.47
C ARG A 140 -5.42 11.91 -27.12
N GLN A 141 -4.88 10.94 -26.38
CA GLN A 141 -4.60 9.60 -26.90
C GLN A 141 -5.85 8.85 -27.39
N PHE A 142 -7.05 9.20 -26.89
CA PHE A 142 -8.30 8.55 -27.26
C PHE A 142 -9.04 9.22 -28.43
N TYR A 143 -8.53 10.37 -28.92
CA TYR A 143 -9.11 11.14 -30.03
C TYR A 143 -8.43 10.94 -31.39
N LYS A 144 -7.30 10.20 -31.45
CA LYS A 144 -6.59 9.99 -32.73
C LYS A 144 -7.48 9.19 -33.72
N PRO A 145 -7.85 9.76 -34.88
CA PRO A 145 -8.44 8.97 -35.96
C PRO A 145 -7.39 7.99 -36.48
N GLN A 146 -7.73 6.72 -36.64
CA GLN A 146 -6.90 5.82 -37.43
C GLN A 146 -6.92 6.33 -38.88
N ALA A 147 -5.74 6.56 -39.47
CA ALA A 147 -5.63 7.03 -40.85
C ALA A 147 -6.43 6.10 -41.79
N GLY A 148 -7.38 6.66 -42.53
CA GLY A 148 -8.15 5.95 -43.56
C GLY A 148 -9.49 5.32 -43.14
N LYS A 149 -10.00 5.54 -41.92
CA LYS A 149 -11.36 5.10 -41.52
C LYS A 149 -12.24 6.29 -41.12
N PRO A 150 -13.53 6.32 -41.52
CA PRO A 150 -14.45 7.39 -41.11
C PRO A 150 -14.62 7.37 -39.59
N SER A 151 -14.60 8.57 -39.00
CA SER A 151 -14.87 8.93 -37.60
C SER A 151 -15.36 7.79 -36.69
N ASN A 152 -14.44 7.15 -35.97
CA ASN A 152 -14.76 6.30 -34.82
C ASN A 152 -13.59 6.39 -33.84
N SER A 153 -13.55 7.48 -33.09
CA SER A 153 -12.60 7.63 -31.99
C SER A 153 -12.77 6.48 -30.98
N VAL A 154 -11.70 6.10 -30.29
CA VAL A 154 -11.79 5.08 -29.22
C VAL A 154 -12.82 5.49 -28.17
N ARG A 155 -12.93 6.80 -27.92
CA ARG A 155 -13.95 7.42 -27.07
C ARG A 155 -15.38 7.09 -27.51
N GLU A 156 -15.74 7.36 -28.77
CA GLU A 156 -17.11 7.11 -29.29
C GLU A 156 -17.47 5.63 -29.17
N ARG A 157 -16.53 4.73 -29.49
CA ARG A 157 -16.73 3.30 -29.37
C ARG A 157 -17.00 2.87 -27.93
N LEU A 158 -16.22 3.35 -26.97
CA LEU A 158 -16.35 2.98 -25.55
C LEU A 158 -17.62 3.55 -24.90
N LEU A 159 -17.97 4.81 -25.21
CA LEU A 159 -19.20 5.43 -24.72
C LEU A 159 -20.46 4.88 -25.38
N GLY A 160 -20.34 4.34 -26.60
CA GLY A 160 -21.42 3.71 -27.35
C GLY A 160 -21.66 2.23 -27.04
N LEU A 161 -20.89 1.64 -26.12
CA LEU A 161 -21.11 0.25 -25.69
C LEU A 161 -22.52 0.10 -25.11
N LYS A 162 -23.07 -1.11 -25.27
CA LYS A 162 -24.42 -1.48 -24.84
C LYS A 162 -24.40 -2.76 -24.02
N ASP A 163 -25.30 -2.83 -23.06
CA ASP A 163 -25.57 -4.08 -22.33
C ASP A 163 -26.37 -5.07 -23.20
N VAL A 164 -26.67 -6.25 -22.66
CA VAL A 164 -27.43 -7.30 -23.37
C VAL A 164 -28.84 -6.89 -23.76
N GLU A 165 -29.40 -5.86 -23.11
CA GLU A 165 -30.72 -5.29 -23.44
C GLU A 165 -30.62 -4.12 -24.43
N GLY A 166 -29.41 -3.83 -24.94
CA GLY A 166 -29.18 -2.76 -25.91
C GLY A 166 -29.11 -1.36 -25.31
N ARG A 167 -28.97 -1.23 -23.97
CA ARG A 167 -28.98 0.03 -23.24
C ARG A 167 -27.58 0.60 -23.05
N THR A 168 -27.44 1.91 -23.18
CA THR A 168 -26.20 2.64 -22.89
C THR A 168 -26.14 3.07 -21.41
N ALA A 169 -24.99 3.58 -20.96
CA ALA A 169 -24.86 4.18 -19.62
C ALA A 169 -25.85 5.35 -19.42
N PHE A 170 -26.12 6.14 -20.47
CA PHE A 170 -27.15 7.19 -20.44
C PHE A 170 -28.54 6.61 -20.16
N ASP A 171 -28.93 5.54 -20.86
CA ASP A 171 -30.24 4.92 -20.70
C ASP A 171 -30.41 4.34 -19.29
N LEU A 172 -29.36 3.70 -18.75
CA LEU A 172 -29.36 3.14 -17.40
C LEU A 172 -29.51 4.22 -16.34
N ALA A 173 -28.77 5.33 -16.42
CA ALA A 173 -28.93 6.45 -15.49
C ALA A 173 -30.36 7.01 -15.51
N ARG A 174 -30.95 7.16 -16.71
CA ARG A 174 -32.32 7.68 -16.86
C ARG A 174 -33.37 6.73 -16.29
N ILE A 175 -33.28 5.43 -16.59
CA ILE A 175 -34.27 4.43 -16.16
C ILE A 175 -34.24 4.24 -14.64
N ASN A 176 -33.07 4.38 -14.01
CA ASN A 176 -32.91 4.25 -12.55
C ASN A 176 -33.14 5.57 -11.78
N GLY A 177 -33.66 6.63 -12.44
CA GLY A 177 -34.03 7.87 -11.77
C GLY A 177 -32.88 8.86 -11.53
N HIS A 178 -31.71 8.64 -12.11
CA HIS A 178 -30.54 9.52 -12.00
C HIS A 178 -30.47 10.53 -13.15
N SER A 179 -31.52 11.35 -13.31
CA SER A 179 -31.69 12.29 -14.44
C SER A 179 -30.53 13.29 -14.59
N GLU A 180 -30.03 13.83 -13.48
CA GLU A 180 -28.88 14.75 -13.49
C GLU A 180 -27.61 14.07 -14.04
N LEU A 181 -27.35 12.82 -13.63
CA LEU A 181 -26.21 12.04 -14.12
C LEU A 181 -26.38 11.66 -15.59
N ALA A 182 -27.60 11.30 -16.00
CA ALA A 182 -27.91 11.04 -17.40
C ALA A 182 -27.64 12.29 -18.27
N ASN A 183 -28.09 13.47 -17.84
CA ASN A 183 -27.82 14.73 -18.53
C ASN A 183 -26.31 15.01 -18.60
N TYR A 184 -25.59 14.76 -17.52
CA TYR A 184 -24.13 14.88 -17.48
C TYR A 184 -23.44 13.96 -18.49
N ILE A 185 -23.76 12.66 -18.49
CA ILE A 185 -23.24 11.67 -19.44
C ILE A 185 -23.53 12.11 -20.88
N LYS A 186 -24.77 12.48 -21.18
CA LYS A 186 -25.19 12.93 -22.51
C LYS A 186 -24.40 14.14 -22.98
N ARG A 187 -24.11 15.07 -22.09
CA ARG A 187 -23.31 16.25 -22.39
C ARG A 187 -21.85 15.89 -22.65
N GLU A 188 -21.25 15.05 -21.82
CA GLU A 188 -19.88 14.54 -22.04
C GLU A 188 -19.75 13.78 -23.36
N MET A 189 -20.80 13.06 -23.79
CA MET A 189 -20.83 12.38 -25.09
C MET A 189 -20.86 13.36 -26.28
N ARG A 190 -21.45 14.55 -26.12
CA ARG A 190 -21.64 15.52 -27.22
C ARG A 190 -20.52 16.56 -27.35
N LEU A 191 -19.70 16.75 -26.31
CA LEU A 191 -18.62 17.76 -26.28
C LEU A 191 -19.07 19.16 -26.73
N THR A 192 -20.26 19.61 -26.33
CA THR A 192 -20.71 20.97 -26.67
C THR A 192 -19.89 21.99 -25.87
N GLU A 193 -19.17 22.89 -26.56
CA GLU A 193 -18.53 24.06 -25.95
C GLU A 193 -19.59 24.88 -25.22
N LEU A 194 -19.41 25.09 -23.91
CA LEU A 194 -20.36 25.83 -23.08
C LEU A 194 -19.80 27.21 -22.71
N ALA A 195 -20.63 28.24 -22.93
CA ALA A 195 -20.37 29.62 -22.55
C ALA A 195 -20.14 29.84 -21.03
N GLU A 196 -20.60 28.91 -20.17
CA GLU A 196 -20.46 28.96 -18.71
C GLU A 196 -19.01 28.83 -18.22
N GLN A 197 -18.11 28.34 -19.08
CA GLN A 197 -16.69 28.16 -18.77
C GLN A 197 -15.96 29.46 -18.44
N GLY A 198 -16.26 30.53 -19.20
CA GLY A 198 -15.58 31.80 -19.05
C GLY A 198 -15.90 32.51 -17.74
N GLU A 199 -16.98 32.16 -17.05
CA GLU A 199 -17.37 32.84 -15.81
C GLU A 199 -16.60 32.32 -14.59
N LEU A 200 -16.50 30.99 -14.39
CA LEU A 200 -15.75 30.42 -13.26
C LEU A 200 -14.27 30.78 -13.35
N GLU A 201 -13.69 30.75 -14.55
CA GLU A 201 -12.29 31.13 -14.75
C GLU A 201 -12.02 32.60 -14.39
N LYS A 202 -12.95 33.51 -14.73
CA LYS A 202 -12.83 34.93 -14.32
C LYS A 202 -12.83 35.08 -12.81
N LEU A 203 -13.67 34.34 -12.09
CA LEU A 203 -13.71 34.37 -10.62
C LEU A 203 -12.41 33.85 -10.00
N ILE A 204 -11.85 32.76 -10.54
CA ILE A 204 -10.58 32.21 -10.06
C ILE A 204 -9.43 33.19 -10.30
N ARG A 205 -9.34 33.77 -11.50
CA ARG A 205 -8.30 34.79 -11.82
C ARG A 205 -8.44 36.05 -10.98
N ALA A 206 -9.66 36.42 -10.61
CA ALA A 206 -9.94 37.53 -9.70
C ALA A 206 -9.70 37.19 -8.22
N GLY A 207 -9.51 35.91 -7.88
CA GLY A 207 -9.39 35.45 -6.50
C GLY A 207 -10.70 35.53 -5.69
N ASP A 208 -11.85 35.60 -6.36
CA ASP A 208 -13.17 35.69 -5.71
C ASP A 208 -13.70 34.28 -5.35
N TRP A 209 -13.06 33.68 -4.35
CA TRP A 209 -13.35 32.34 -3.84
C TRP A 209 -14.76 32.20 -3.27
N THR A 210 -15.32 33.29 -2.73
CA THR A 210 -16.67 33.29 -2.14
C THR A 210 -17.73 33.15 -3.22
N ARG A 211 -17.64 33.95 -4.30
CA ARG A 211 -18.57 33.81 -5.43
C ARG A 211 -18.34 32.51 -6.20
N LEU A 212 -17.09 32.05 -6.29
CA LEU A 212 -16.79 30.75 -6.88
C LEU A 212 -17.56 29.63 -6.16
N ARG A 213 -17.52 29.61 -4.82
CA ARG A 213 -18.25 28.65 -3.99
C ARG A 213 -19.77 28.67 -4.22
N GLN A 214 -20.35 29.84 -4.49
CA GLN A 214 -21.79 29.98 -4.74
C GLN A 214 -22.21 29.53 -6.15
N LYS A 215 -21.34 29.69 -7.14
CA LYS A 215 -21.66 29.39 -8.55
C LYS A 215 -21.25 27.99 -9.01
N VAL A 216 -20.35 27.33 -8.28
CA VAL A 216 -19.92 25.98 -8.64
C VAL A 216 -21.04 24.97 -8.42
N THR A 217 -21.22 24.10 -9.42
CA THR A 217 -22.21 23.03 -9.41
C THR A 217 -21.56 21.74 -9.91
N ARG A 218 -22.18 20.59 -9.64
CA ARG A 218 -21.72 19.30 -10.20
C ARG A 218 -21.62 19.31 -11.72
N ALA A 219 -22.42 20.14 -12.38
CA ALA A 219 -22.46 20.26 -13.82
C ALA A 219 -21.34 21.15 -14.37
N ASN A 220 -20.94 22.24 -13.73
CA ASN A 220 -19.95 23.16 -14.31
C ASN A 220 -18.52 22.98 -13.79
N CYS A 221 -18.32 22.36 -12.62
CA CYS A 221 -17.01 22.29 -11.96
C CYS A 221 -15.91 21.62 -12.80
N ASP A 222 -16.30 20.62 -13.60
CA ASP A 222 -15.36 19.79 -14.38
C ASP A 222 -15.29 20.19 -15.85
N LEU A 223 -15.87 21.31 -16.27
CA LEU A 223 -15.79 21.75 -17.66
C LEU A 223 -14.34 22.17 -18.00
N PRO A 224 -13.65 21.46 -18.92
CA PRO A 224 -12.25 21.71 -19.22
C PRO A 224 -12.11 22.80 -20.29
N ASP A 225 -11.16 23.72 -20.13
CA ASP A 225 -10.86 24.74 -21.16
C ASP A 225 -10.18 24.13 -22.39
N SER A 226 -9.82 24.98 -23.36
CA SER A 226 -9.14 24.55 -24.59
C SER A 226 -7.82 23.81 -24.35
N SER A 227 -7.23 23.98 -23.17
CA SER A 227 -6.01 23.32 -22.72
C SER A 227 -6.27 22.16 -21.74
N GLY A 228 -7.53 21.85 -21.44
CA GLY A 228 -7.95 20.76 -20.56
C GLY A 228 -8.11 21.15 -19.09
N PHE A 229 -7.96 22.43 -18.73
CA PHE A 229 -8.00 22.86 -17.33
C PHE A 229 -9.44 23.00 -16.83
N THR A 230 -9.75 22.33 -15.72
CA THR A 230 -11.01 22.52 -14.99
C THR A 230 -10.87 23.62 -13.95
N ALA A 231 -11.99 24.05 -13.36
CA ALA A 231 -12.00 25.02 -12.25
C ALA A 231 -11.11 24.54 -11.08
N LEU A 232 -11.15 23.25 -10.78
CA LEU A 232 -10.34 22.62 -9.73
C LEU A 232 -8.84 22.75 -10.02
N ILE A 233 -8.40 22.47 -11.27
CA ILE A 233 -6.99 22.57 -11.66
C ILE A 233 -6.51 24.04 -11.58
N ARG A 234 -7.34 24.99 -12.02
CA ARG A 234 -7.02 26.43 -11.95
C ARG A 234 -6.90 26.93 -10.52
N ALA A 235 -7.78 26.47 -9.62
CA ALA A 235 -7.67 26.76 -8.19
C ALA A 235 -6.36 26.21 -7.60
N ALA A 236 -5.93 25.01 -7.98
CA ALA A 236 -4.69 24.39 -7.50
C ALA A 236 -3.41 25.13 -7.96
N GLN A 237 -3.47 25.81 -9.10
CA GLN A 237 -2.36 26.66 -9.57
C GLN A 237 -2.16 27.90 -8.68
N SER A 238 -3.19 28.33 -7.96
CA SER A 238 -3.14 29.53 -7.14
C SER A 238 -2.58 29.20 -5.76
N SER A 239 -1.39 29.70 -5.44
CA SER A 239 -0.77 29.57 -4.10
C SER A 239 -1.55 30.28 -2.99
N ASN A 240 -2.48 31.18 -3.36
CA ASN A 240 -3.25 32.00 -2.42
C ASN A 240 -4.61 31.37 -2.02
N CYS A 241 -4.94 30.18 -2.56
CA CYS A 241 -6.21 29.50 -2.29
C CYS A 241 -6.02 28.48 -1.16
N ASN A 242 -6.00 28.95 0.08
CA ASN A 242 -5.87 28.13 1.30
C ASN A 242 -7.20 27.92 2.04
N ASP A 243 -8.32 28.27 1.41
CA ASP A 243 -9.66 28.10 1.99
C ASP A 243 -10.08 26.62 1.92
N GLU A 244 -9.96 25.91 3.04
CA GLU A 244 -10.35 24.51 3.18
C GLU A 244 -11.82 24.27 2.82
N ALA A 245 -12.72 25.18 3.22
CA ALA A 245 -14.15 25.02 2.98
C ALA A 245 -14.50 25.16 1.49
N LEU A 246 -13.75 25.97 0.74
CA LEU A 246 -13.87 25.99 -0.72
C LEU A 246 -13.40 24.66 -1.31
N TRP A 247 -12.22 24.17 -0.89
CA TRP A 247 -11.66 22.93 -1.42
C TRP A 247 -12.57 21.72 -1.16
N GLU A 248 -13.15 21.61 0.03
CA GLU A 248 -14.15 20.59 0.36
C GLU A 248 -15.33 20.59 -0.61
N VAL A 249 -15.89 21.78 -0.89
CA VAL A 249 -17.00 21.92 -1.85
C VAL A 249 -16.54 21.56 -3.27
N LEU A 250 -15.36 22.00 -3.69
CA LEU A 250 -14.84 21.72 -5.02
C LEU A 250 -14.57 20.23 -5.25
N VAL A 251 -14.03 19.50 -4.27
CA VAL A 251 -13.80 18.04 -4.41
C VAL A 251 -15.06 17.21 -4.23
N GLN A 252 -16.07 17.72 -3.50
CA GLN A 252 -17.38 17.06 -3.40
C GLN A 252 -18.19 17.21 -4.69
N LEU A 253 -18.05 18.33 -5.39
CA LEU A 253 -18.79 18.63 -6.60
C LEU A 253 -18.05 18.22 -7.88
N GLY A 254 -16.72 18.32 -7.89
CA GLY A 254 -15.87 18.02 -9.04
C GLY A 254 -15.20 16.66 -8.95
N ASP A 255 -14.43 16.33 -9.98
CA ASP A 255 -13.60 15.14 -10.04
C ASP A 255 -12.12 15.50 -9.74
N PRO A 256 -11.59 15.10 -8.56
CA PRO A 256 -10.21 15.40 -8.16
C PRO A 256 -9.15 14.71 -9.03
N THR A 257 -9.57 13.76 -9.87
CA THR A 257 -8.69 12.95 -10.71
C THR A 257 -8.49 13.53 -12.12
N CYS A 258 -9.20 14.62 -12.44
CA CYS A 258 -9.07 15.30 -13.73
C CYS A 258 -7.62 15.65 -14.04
N ALA A 259 -7.26 15.50 -15.31
CA ALA A 259 -5.97 15.87 -15.85
C ALA A 259 -6.14 16.76 -17.08
N GLU A 260 -5.24 17.72 -17.26
CA GLU A 260 -5.21 18.57 -18.44
C GLU A 260 -4.61 17.85 -19.67
N THR A 261 -4.47 18.54 -20.80
CA THR A 261 -4.09 17.90 -22.08
C THR A 261 -2.71 17.23 -22.11
N LEU A 262 -1.80 17.56 -21.19
CA LEU A 262 -0.52 16.87 -20.97
C LEU A 262 -0.60 15.79 -19.87
N SER A 263 -1.81 15.44 -19.43
CA SER A 263 -2.09 14.45 -18.39
C SER A 263 -1.57 14.84 -16.99
N ARG A 264 -1.35 16.14 -16.72
CA ARG A 264 -1.08 16.62 -15.36
C ARG A 264 -2.38 16.74 -14.57
N THR A 265 -2.46 16.01 -13.47
CA THR A 265 -3.61 16.04 -12.57
C THR A 265 -3.63 17.32 -11.74
N CYS A 266 -4.76 17.60 -11.09
CA CYS A 266 -4.87 18.69 -10.11
C CYS A 266 -3.75 18.66 -9.05
N LEU A 267 -3.38 17.45 -8.57
CA LEU A 267 -2.33 17.25 -7.59
C LEU A 267 -0.92 17.61 -8.10
N HIS A 268 -0.65 17.48 -9.41
CA HIS A 268 0.62 17.98 -9.98
C HIS A 268 0.73 19.49 -9.87
N TRP A 269 -0.38 20.20 -10.08
CA TRP A 269 -0.41 21.66 -10.03
C TRP A 269 -0.37 22.20 -8.61
N SER A 270 -1.07 21.58 -7.65
CA SER A 270 -0.97 21.96 -6.24
C SER A 270 0.43 21.67 -5.68
N ALA A 271 1.05 20.56 -6.08
CA ALA A 271 2.43 20.25 -5.72
C ALA A 271 3.41 21.28 -6.31
N SER A 272 3.26 21.63 -7.59
CA SER A 272 4.09 22.65 -8.26
C SER A 272 3.93 24.05 -7.68
N SER A 273 2.74 24.43 -7.22
CA SER A 273 2.48 25.74 -6.61
C SER A 273 2.83 25.78 -5.12
N GLY A 274 3.09 24.61 -4.52
CA GLY A 274 3.30 24.47 -3.08
C GLY A 274 2.05 24.69 -2.25
N ASN A 275 0.85 24.47 -2.82
CA ASN A 275 -0.41 24.57 -2.11
C ASN A 275 -0.66 23.27 -1.31
N SER A 276 -0.18 23.25 -0.06
CA SER A 276 -0.26 22.11 0.86
C SER A 276 -1.70 21.75 1.25
N VAL A 277 -2.57 22.74 1.43
CA VAL A 277 -4.00 22.56 1.75
C VAL A 277 -4.71 21.83 0.60
N ALA A 278 -4.55 22.32 -0.62
CA ALA A 278 -5.11 21.68 -1.82
C ALA A 278 -4.57 20.26 -1.99
N ALA A 279 -3.26 20.05 -1.81
CA ALA A 279 -2.66 18.73 -1.90
C ALA A 279 -3.28 17.74 -0.90
N SER A 280 -3.40 18.13 0.38
CA SER A 280 -4.01 17.29 1.43
C SER A 280 -5.45 16.89 1.08
N ILE A 281 -6.29 17.86 0.70
CA ILE A 281 -7.70 17.60 0.41
C ILE A 281 -7.87 16.76 -0.87
N LEU A 282 -7.08 17.01 -1.91
CA LEU A 282 -7.11 16.20 -3.13
C LEU A 282 -6.72 14.75 -2.87
N LEU A 283 -5.67 14.52 -2.08
CA LEU A 283 -5.23 13.19 -1.68
C LEU A 283 -6.34 12.46 -0.90
N ALA A 284 -6.96 13.13 0.07
CA ALA A 284 -8.10 12.61 0.83
C ALA A 284 -9.30 12.27 -0.07
N ALA A 285 -9.57 13.12 -1.07
CA ALA A 285 -10.65 12.93 -2.04
C ALA A 285 -10.38 11.83 -3.09
N GLY A 286 -9.20 11.20 -3.07
CA GLY A 286 -8.89 10.04 -3.90
C GLY A 286 -7.71 10.23 -4.84
N ALA A 287 -7.21 11.46 -5.06
CA ALA A 287 -6.15 11.73 -6.02
C ALA A 287 -4.90 10.87 -5.73
N SER A 288 -4.36 10.24 -6.77
CA SER A 288 -3.19 9.36 -6.66
C SER A 288 -1.91 10.17 -6.44
N ALA A 289 -1.22 9.90 -5.33
CA ALA A 289 0.09 10.48 -5.01
C ALA A 289 1.17 10.06 -6.02
N ASN A 290 0.92 8.96 -6.75
CA ASN A 290 1.82 8.33 -7.71
C ASN A 290 1.41 8.54 -9.18
N ALA A 291 0.51 9.49 -9.44
CA ALA A 291 0.08 9.78 -10.81
C ALA A 291 1.29 10.22 -11.68
N ARG A 292 1.36 9.77 -12.93
CA ARG A 292 2.46 10.09 -13.86
C ARG A 292 1.89 10.77 -15.09
N GLU A 293 2.34 11.99 -15.38
CA GLU A 293 1.95 12.66 -16.63
C GLU A 293 2.62 12.02 -17.85
N ASP A 294 2.14 12.29 -19.05
CA ASP A 294 2.49 11.45 -20.21
C ASP A 294 3.89 11.67 -20.77
N ARG A 295 4.40 12.90 -20.74
CA ARG A 295 5.59 13.34 -21.49
C ARG A 295 6.89 13.03 -20.76
N SER A 296 7.03 13.53 -19.54
CA SER A 296 8.20 13.30 -18.69
C SER A 296 7.99 12.19 -17.67
N LYS A 297 6.79 11.57 -17.60
CA LYS A 297 6.44 10.62 -16.55
C LYS A 297 6.68 11.18 -15.14
N SER A 298 6.55 12.49 -15.00
CA SER A 298 6.76 13.21 -13.74
C SER A 298 5.63 12.92 -12.77
N THR A 299 5.95 12.79 -11.48
CA THR A 299 4.99 12.61 -10.38
C THR A 299 4.71 13.93 -9.65
N PRO A 300 3.63 14.03 -8.85
CA PRO A 300 3.42 15.19 -7.99
C PRO A 300 4.61 15.51 -7.09
N LEU A 301 5.27 14.50 -6.52
CA LEU A 301 6.47 14.70 -5.69
C LEU A 301 7.64 15.31 -6.50
N MET A 302 7.79 14.93 -7.76
CA MET A 302 8.78 15.54 -8.66
C MET A 302 8.43 16.99 -9.01
N GLN A 303 7.14 17.31 -9.20
CA GLN A 303 6.70 18.69 -9.43
C GLN A 303 6.98 19.57 -8.21
N ALA A 304 6.70 19.07 -7.00
CA ALA A 304 7.05 19.77 -5.77
C ALA A 304 8.56 20.02 -5.67
N ALA A 305 9.38 19.00 -5.92
CA ALA A 305 10.84 19.12 -5.84
C ALA A 305 11.45 20.11 -6.86
N LEU A 306 10.81 20.25 -8.03
CA LEU A 306 11.35 21.06 -9.13
C LEU A 306 10.84 22.51 -9.13
N TYR A 307 9.58 22.74 -8.74
CA TYR A 307 8.89 24.01 -8.97
C TYR A 307 8.28 24.65 -7.73
N ALA A 308 8.07 23.91 -6.63
CA ALA A 308 7.44 24.50 -5.46
C ALA A 308 8.30 25.63 -4.86
N PRO A 309 7.68 26.71 -4.35
CA PRO A 309 8.38 27.72 -3.58
C PRO A 309 9.15 27.12 -2.42
N LYS A 310 10.35 27.62 -2.11
CA LYS A 310 11.24 27.03 -1.09
C LYS A 310 10.55 26.88 0.27
N ASP A 311 9.73 27.84 0.67
CA ASP A 311 9.06 27.89 1.97
C ASP A 311 7.98 26.81 2.12
N THR A 312 7.35 26.39 1.02
CA THR A 312 6.25 25.43 1.02
C THR A 312 6.64 24.06 0.46
N ALA A 313 7.77 23.97 -0.25
CA ALA A 313 8.24 22.75 -0.90
C ALA A 313 8.41 21.58 0.07
N VAL A 314 8.92 21.84 1.28
CA VAL A 314 9.10 20.80 2.32
C VAL A 314 7.73 20.30 2.81
N GLN A 315 6.82 21.21 3.14
CA GLN A 315 5.51 20.86 3.67
C GLN A 315 4.68 20.06 2.66
N VAL A 316 4.60 20.51 1.42
CA VAL A 316 3.84 19.80 0.38
C VAL A 316 4.48 18.44 0.06
N SER A 317 5.81 18.35 0.06
CA SER A 317 6.52 17.08 -0.15
C SER A 317 6.27 16.11 1.01
N GLN A 318 6.24 16.59 2.26
CA GLN A 318 5.92 15.77 3.42
C GLN A 318 4.49 15.19 3.32
N ILE A 319 3.50 16.02 2.97
CA ILE A 319 2.11 15.58 2.77
C ILE A 319 2.02 14.50 1.68
N LEU A 320 2.71 14.68 0.56
CA LEU A 320 2.78 13.69 -0.53
C LEU A 320 3.42 12.38 -0.07
N MET A 321 4.51 12.46 0.70
CA MET A 321 5.19 11.29 1.25
C MET A 321 4.33 10.54 2.28
N ASP A 322 3.65 11.25 3.18
CA ASP A 322 2.73 10.68 4.17
C ASP A 322 1.51 10.01 3.51
N ALA A 323 1.13 10.52 2.33
CA ALA A 323 0.11 9.93 1.47
C ALA A 323 0.59 8.74 0.61
N GLY A 324 1.86 8.34 0.74
CA GLY A 324 2.40 7.18 0.03
C GLY A 324 2.94 7.46 -1.37
N SER A 325 3.50 8.65 -1.61
CA SER A 325 4.32 8.90 -2.81
C SER A 325 5.53 7.97 -2.87
N ASP A 326 5.68 7.27 -3.98
CA ASP A 326 6.82 6.43 -4.31
C ASP A 326 7.99 7.31 -4.75
N TRP A 327 8.89 7.54 -3.79
CA TRP A 327 10.14 8.27 -3.97
C TRP A 327 11.12 7.60 -4.95
N SER A 328 10.93 6.32 -5.25
CA SER A 328 11.80 5.54 -6.13
C SER A 328 11.41 5.63 -7.61
N LEU A 329 10.21 6.14 -7.90
CA LEU A 329 9.77 6.40 -9.27
C LEU A 329 10.73 7.34 -10.00
N LYS A 330 10.95 7.06 -11.28
CA LYS A 330 11.83 7.82 -12.16
C LYS A 330 11.06 8.48 -13.28
N ASP A 331 11.47 9.68 -13.65
CA ASP A 331 10.96 10.38 -14.83
C ASP A 331 11.53 9.75 -16.14
N SER A 332 11.16 10.29 -17.30
CA SER A 332 11.67 9.86 -18.61
C SER A 332 13.20 10.04 -18.76
N CYS A 333 13.82 10.87 -17.91
CA CYS A 333 15.27 11.07 -17.83
C CYS A 333 15.94 10.15 -16.80
N SER A 334 15.22 9.15 -16.26
CA SER A 334 15.68 8.25 -15.20
C SER A 334 16.03 8.93 -13.86
N LYS A 335 15.47 10.12 -13.59
CA LYS A 335 15.70 10.91 -12.38
C LYS A 335 14.57 10.73 -11.37
N THR A 336 14.92 10.59 -10.10
CA THR A 336 13.98 10.61 -8.97
C THR A 336 13.64 12.06 -8.56
N ALA A 337 12.68 12.25 -7.66
CA ALA A 337 12.39 13.58 -7.11
C ALA A 337 13.62 14.25 -6.48
N LEU A 338 14.47 13.47 -5.77
CA LEU A 338 15.72 13.93 -5.19
C LEU A 338 16.73 14.42 -6.25
N ASP A 339 16.81 13.72 -7.39
CA ASP A 339 17.75 14.06 -8.47
C ASP A 339 17.32 15.31 -9.27
N LEU A 340 16.06 15.72 -9.14
CA LEU A 340 15.49 16.89 -9.81
C LEU A 340 15.65 18.19 -8.99
N ILE A 341 16.05 18.09 -7.72
CA ILE A 341 16.31 19.27 -6.89
C ILE A 341 17.49 20.05 -7.46
N ARG A 342 17.27 21.35 -7.72
CA ARG A 342 18.30 22.24 -8.26
C ARG A 342 19.41 22.50 -7.24
N SER A 343 20.58 22.93 -7.69
CA SER A 343 21.71 23.28 -6.82
C SER A 343 21.40 24.38 -5.80
N ASP A 344 20.42 25.24 -6.10
CA ASP A 344 19.91 26.29 -5.23
C ASP A 344 18.62 25.90 -4.47
N GLY A 345 18.27 24.61 -4.47
CA GLY A 345 17.06 24.06 -3.84
C GLY A 345 17.06 24.17 -2.31
N ASN A 346 15.91 23.87 -1.69
CA ASN A 346 15.77 23.90 -0.24
C ASN A 346 16.59 22.75 0.41
N PRO A 347 17.56 23.03 1.30
CA PRO A 347 18.39 22.01 1.94
C PRO A 347 17.57 21.04 2.80
N ASP A 348 16.50 21.50 3.45
CA ASP A 348 15.64 20.65 4.29
C ASP A 348 14.87 19.64 3.43
N LEU A 349 14.50 20.02 2.20
CA LEU A 349 13.89 19.11 1.23
C LEU A 349 14.87 18.04 0.77
N VAL A 350 16.13 18.42 0.53
CA VAL A 350 17.21 17.47 0.22
C VAL A 350 17.36 16.48 1.38
N GLU A 351 17.42 16.96 2.62
CA GLU A 351 17.53 16.10 3.80
C GLU A 351 16.34 15.14 3.92
N LEU A 352 15.11 15.64 3.70
CA LEU A 352 13.89 14.84 3.74
C LEU A 352 13.94 13.67 2.75
N LEU A 353 14.28 13.95 1.49
CA LEU A 353 14.28 12.94 0.42
C LEU A 353 15.54 12.06 0.43
N GLN A 354 16.67 12.56 0.90
CA GLN A 354 17.93 11.82 1.01
C GLN A 354 17.80 10.60 1.94
N LYS A 355 16.93 10.66 2.97
CA LYS A 355 16.61 9.53 3.88
C LYS A 355 16.09 8.30 3.15
N TYR A 356 15.58 8.47 1.93
CA TYR A 356 14.98 7.42 1.11
C TYR A 356 15.87 7.00 -0.08
N LYS A 357 17.02 7.67 -0.27
CA LYS A 357 17.94 7.37 -1.37
C LYS A 357 18.44 5.93 -1.30
N GLY A 358 18.26 5.19 -2.39
CA GLY A 358 18.70 3.80 -2.52
C GLY A 358 17.82 2.78 -1.78
N LYS A 359 16.71 3.19 -1.15
CA LYS A 359 15.70 2.29 -0.59
C LYS A 359 14.65 1.98 -1.64
N LYS A 360 14.23 0.71 -1.78
CA LYS A 360 13.05 0.41 -2.61
C LYS A 360 11.78 0.75 -1.81
N PHE A 361 10.75 1.20 -2.52
CA PHE A 361 9.51 1.69 -1.95
C PHE A 361 8.76 0.63 -1.11
N TYR A 362 8.76 -0.63 -1.54
CA TYR A 362 8.20 -1.76 -0.81
C TYR A 362 9.22 -2.55 0.03
N GLU A 363 10.51 -2.21 -0.08
CA GLU A 363 11.57 -2.76 0.78
C GLU A 363 11.92 -1.80 1.91
N GLU A 364 10.92 -1.07 2.40
CA GLU A 364 10.99 -0.68 3.80
C GLU A 364 11.19 -1.99 4.58
N PRO A 365 12.23 -2.07 5.44
CA PRO A 365 12.26 -3.11 6.45
C PRO A 365 10.88 -3.04 7.08
N LEU A 366 10.18 -4.17 7.16
CA LEU A 366 9.15 -4.36 8.16
C LEU A 366 9.64 -3.59 9.39
N LYS A 367 8.85 -2.62 9.88
CA LYS A 367 9.12 -2.05 11.20
C LYS A 367 9.54 -3.24 12.06
N PRO A 368 10.70 -3.20 12.73
CA PRO A 368 11.13 -4.32 13.54
C PRO A 368 9.93 -4.77 14.39
N PRO A 369 9.75 -6.08 14.65
CA PRO A 369 8.64 -6.56 15.46
C PRO A 369 8.45 -5.64 16.66
N HIS A 370 7.23 -5.13 16.79
CA HIS A 370 6.88 -3.79 17.27
C HIS A 370 7.32 -3.43 18.70
N GLU A 371 7.22 -2.12 19.00
CA GLU A 371 6.93 -1.58 20.33
C GLU A 371 5.59 -2.09 20.91
N ASP A 372 4.71 -2.68 20.09
CA ASP A 372 3.48 -3.36 20.50
C ASP A 372 3.80 -4.80 20.94
N PRO A 373 3.76 -5.08 22.25
CA PRO A 373 3.93 -6.44 22.74
C PRO A 373 2.88 -7.40 22.15
N PRO A 374 3.21 -8.70 22.02
CA PRO A 374 2.25 -9.74 21.61
C PRO A 374 1.19 -10.00 22.70
N PHE A 375 1.25 -9.26 23.81
CA PHE A 375 0.31 -9.22 24.92
C PHE A 375 -0.15 -7.77 25.16
N MET A 376 -1.22 -7.54 25.93
CA MET A 376 -1.63 -6.21 26.43
C MET A 376 -1.11 -6.00 27.86
N GLU A 377 -1.42 -6.92 28.77
CA GLU A 377 -1.06 -6.87 30.19
C GLU A 377 -0.35 -8.13 30.67
N ARG A 378 -0.71 -9.30 30.14
CA ARG A 378 -0.21 -10.59 30.66
C ARG A 378 -0.10 -11.68 29.59
N TRP A 379 0.62 -12.73 29.95
CA TRP A 379 0.71 -13.97 29.18
C TRP A 379 0.69 -15.17 30.12
N ASP A 380 0.09 -16.25 29.68
CA ASP A 380 -0.01 -17.49 30.43
C ASP A 380 1.13 -18.42 30.01
N VAL A 381 1.99 -18.76 30.98
CA VAL A 381 3.11 -19.70 30.77
C VAL A 381 2.56 -21.11 30.79
N GLY A 382 2.65 -21.80 29.65
CA GLY A 382 2.28 -23.19 29.47
C GLY A 382 3.47 -24.12 29.67
N ASP A 383 3.53 -25.18 28.85
CA ASP A 383 4.50 -26.27 29.00
C ASP A 383 5.96 -25.81 28.82
N LEU A 384 6.84 -26.38 29.65
CA LEU A 384 8.30 -26.25 29.48
C LEU A 384 8.74 -27.06 28.25
N ILE A 385 9.25 -26.37 27.24
CA ILE A 385 9.72 -26.97 25.98
C ILE A 385 11.17 -27.46 26.14
N GLY A 386 12.00 -26.72 26.89
CA GLY A 386 13.39 -27.10 27.08
C GLY A 386 14.15 -26.24 28.09
N ARG A 387 15.22 -26.81 28.65
CA ARG A 387 16.21 -26.11 29.48
C ARG A 387 17.58 -26.20 28.80
N GLY A 388 18.21 -25.05 28.56
CA GLY A 388 19.55 -24.97 27.96
C GLY A 388 20.48 -24.04 28.75
N GLY A 389 21.75 -23.97 28.33
CA GLY A 389 22.76 -23.10 28.96
C GLY A 389 22.45 -21.60 28.86
N SER A 390 21.55 -21.21 27.97
CA SER A 390 21.13 -19.84 27.70
C SER A 390 19.77 -19.47 28.30
N GLY A 391 19.10 -20.39 29.01
CA GLY A 391 17.83 -20.12 29.69
C GLY A 391 16.78 -21.23 29.62
N GLU A 392 15.58 -20.93 30.11
CA GLU A 392 14.42 -21.81 30.06
C GLU A 392 13.45 -21.37 28.95
N VAL A 393 12.85 -22.33 28.25
CA VAL A 393 11.98 -22.08 27.09
C VAL A 393 10.59 -22.67 27.35
N TYR A 394 9.55 -21.86 27.25
CA TYR A 394 8.16 -22.22 27.53
C TYR A 394 7.25 -21.97 26.33
N LYS A 395 6.21 -22.79 26.16
CA LYS A 395 5.07 -22.44 25.33
C LYS A 395 4.25 -21.36 26.07
N VAL A 396 3.76 -20.36 25.36
CA VAL A 396 3.03 -19.24 25.94
C VAL A 396 1.80 -18.92 25.11
N LEU A 397 0.69 -18.62 25.79
CA LEU A 397 -0.50 -18.02 25.19
C LEU A 397 -0.66 -16.59 25.72
N THR A 398 -0.70 -15.61 24.84
CA THR A 398 -0.89 -14.21 25.24
C THR A 398 -2.36 -13.86 25.40
N ASP A 399 -2.66 -12.81 26.15
CA ASP A 399 -4.01 -12.24 26.27
C ASP A 399 -4.60 -11.68 24.95
N LYS A 400 -3.78 -11.53 23.90
CA LYS A 400 -4.21 -11.27 22.51
C LYS A 400 -4.58 -12.55 21.74
N GLY A 401 -4.54 -13.72 22.39
CA GLY A 401 -4.84 -15.01 21.77
C GLY A 401 -3.71 -15.54 20.86
N ILE A 402 -2.46 -15.07 21.05
CA ILE A 402 -1.32 -15.50 20.24
C ILE A 402 -0.58 -16.64 20.96
N GLU A 403 -0.51 -17.81 20.33
CA GLU A 403 0.39 -18.88 20.77
C GLU A 403 1.82 -18.62 20.28
N CYS A 404 2.77 -18.62 21.20
CA CYS A 404 4.19 -18.37 20.92
C CYS A 404 5.12 -19.12 21.88
N VAL A 405 6.43 -18.93 21.70
CA VAL A 405 7.47 -19.47 22.58
C VAL A 405 8.13 -18.33 23.32
N ALA A 406 8.28 -18.45 24.64
CA ALA A 406 9.01 -17.50 25.46
C ALA A 406 10.29 -18.12 26.01
N LYS A 407 11.43 -17.51 25.73
CA LYS A 407 12.73 -17.87 26.29
C LYS A 407 13.11 -16.88 27.38
N ILE A 408 13.29 -17.38 28.60
CA ILE A 408 13.68 -16.59 29.77
C ILE A 408 15.20 -16.65 29.91
N ILE A 409 15.85 -15.50 29.74
CA ILE A 409 17.29 -15.33 29.85
C ILE A 409 17.58 -14.56 31.14
N LYS A 410 18.29 -15.22 32.06
CA LYS A 410 18.87 -14.58 33.25
C LYS A 410 20.28 -14.11 32.89
N LEU A 411 20.50 -12.80 32.91
CA LEU A 411 21.82 -12.24 32.65
C LEU A 411 22.76 -12.63 33.80
N PRO A 412 24.04 -12.96 33.52
CA PRO A 412 25.03 -13.31 34.53
C PRO A 412 25.44 -12.06 35.30
N VAL A 413 24.60 -11.67 36.25
CA VAL A 413 24.89 -10.69 37.29
C VAL A 413 25.18 -11.53 38.52
N GLY A 414 26.37 -11.40 39.11
CA GLY A 414 26.65 -12.04 40.41
C GLY A 414 25.57 -11.66 41.43
N GLN A 415 25.45 -12.37 42.55
CA GLN A 415 24.59 -11.94 43.65
C GLN A 415 25.07 -10.57 44.15
N LEU A 416 24.52 -9.49 43.62
CA LEU A 416 24.93 -8.11 43.89
C LEU A 416 23.92 -7.45 44.83
N THR A 417 24.44 -6.74 45.83
CA THR A 417 23.65 -5.88 46.71
C THR A 417 23.12 -4.65 45.96
N ALA A 418 22.08 -3.98 46.49
CA ALA A 418 21.42 -2.83 45.83
C ALA A 418 22.37 -1.71 45.37
N ASP A 419 23.52 -1.51 46.04
CA ASP A 419 24.51 -0.48 45.67
C ASP A 419 25.39 -0.86 44.46
N GLN A 420 25.56 -2.16 44.19
CA GLN A 420 26.35 -2.66 43.06
C GLN A 420 25.55 -2.66 41.74
N TYR A 421 24.22 -2.61 41.82
CA TYR A 421 23.31 -2.47 40.68
C TYR A 421 23.56 -1.20 39.86
N ALA A 422 23.95 -0.10 40.51
CA ALA A 422 24.18 1.18 39.84
C ALA A 422 25.45 1.16 38.95
N GLN A 423 26.50 0.44 39.36
CA GLN A 423 27.75 0.31 38.58
C GLN A 423 27.58 -0.63 37.38
N ASP A 424 26.79 -1.70 37.51
CA ASP A 424 26.60 -2.69 36.44
C ASP A 424 25.40 -2.44 35.53
N ARG A 425 24.56 -1.42 35.81
CA ARG A 425 23.44 -1.00 34.95
C ARG A 425 23.86 -0.79 33.50
N THR A 426 25.04 -0.21 33.28
CA THR A 426 25.58 0.01 31.93
C THR A 426 25.96 -1.28 31.21
N LYS A 427 26.33 -2.36 31.93
CA LYS A 427 26.61 -3.68 31.35
C LYS A 427 25.31 -4.42 31.04
N ILE A 428 24.34 -4.36 31.95
CA ILE A 428 22.98 -4.90 31.75
C ILE A 428 22.33 -4.24 30.54
N ASP A 429 22.32 -2.90 30.46
CA ASP A 429 21.74 -2.16 29.33
C ASP A 429 22.44 -2.50 28.01
N LYS A 430 23.77 -2.72 28.03
CA LYS A 430 24.52 -3.20 26.86
C LYS A 430 24.11 -4.61 26.44
N ALA A 431 23.93 -5.53 27.39
CA ALA A 431 23.49 -6.89 27.12
C ALA A 431 22.03 -6.95 26.61
N VAL A 432 21.13 -6.21 27.24
CA VAL A 432 19.74 -6.04 26.77
C VAL A 432 19.72 -5.47 25.36
N LYS A 433 20.55 -4.46 25.08
CA LYS A 433 20.65 -3.83 23.76
C LYS A 433 21.22 -4.78 22.70
N SER A 434 22.20 -5.62 23.04
CA SER A 434 22.69 -6.64 22.10
C SER A 434 21.62 -7.68 21.79
N GLU A 435 20.88 -8.17 22.79
CA GLU A 435 19.77 -9.12 22.59
C GLU A 435 18.62 -8.52 21.77
N ARG A 436 18.28 -7.25 22.03
CA ARG A 436 17.30 -6.49 21.21
C ARG A 436 17.69 -6.41 19.74
N ASN A 437 18.98 -6.28 19.45
CA ASN A 437 19.44 -6.24 18.07
C ASN A 437 19.33 -7.60 17.37
N LEU A 438 19.58 -8.71 18.08
CA LEU A 438 19.40 -10.06 17.54
C LEU A 438 17.94 -10.33 17.14
N CYS A 439 16.98 -9.75 17.85
CA CYS A 439 15.55 -9.81 17.51
C CYS A 439 15.19 -9.18 16.16
N ARG A 440 16.12 -8.44 15.52
CA ARG A 440 15.92 -7.81 14.22
C ARG A 440 16.21 -8.73 13.03
N LEU A 441 16.76 -9.92 13.30
CA LEU A 441 17.05 -10.91 12.26
C LEU A 441 15.75 -11.45 11.67
N GLN A 442 15.62 -11.39 10.35
CA GLN A 442 14.47 -11.91 9.61
C GLN A 442 14.94 -12.68 8.38
N HIS A 443 14.80 -14.00 8.44
CA HIS A 443 15.15 -14.89 7.34
C HIS A 443 14.27 -16.14 7.39
N ARG A 444 13.94 -16.70 6.22
CA ARG A 444 13.08 -17.90 6.11
C ARG A 444 13.58 -19.11 6.90
N ASN A 445 14.89 -19.22 7.09
CA ASN A 445 15.56 -20.29 7.83
C ASN A 445 16.08 -19.85 9.22
N ILE A 446 15.55 -18.75 9.77
CA ILE A 446 15.80 -18.30 11.14
C ILE A 446 14.45 -18.23 11.87
N VAL A 447 14.43 -18.57 13.16
CA VAL A 447 13.24 -18.39 14.01
C VAL A 447 12.87 -16.92 14.05
N ARG A 448 11.58 -16.64 13.89
CA ARG A 448 11.06 -15.28 13.94
C ARG A 448 10.91 -14.84 15.38
N PHE A 449 11.61 -13.77 15.75
CA PHE A 449 11.39 -13.06 17.00
C PHE A 449 10.12 -12.21 16.89
N LEU A 450 9.28 -12.28 17.93
CA LEU A 450 8.04 -11.54 18.04
C LEU A 450 8.23 -10.28 18.89
N HIS A 451 8.87 -10.41 20.06
CA HIS A 451 9.07 -9.30 21.00
C HIS A 451 10.10 -9.65 22.08
N ILE A 452 10.58 -8.64 22.81
CA ILE A 452 11.50 -8.78 23.94
C ILE A 452 11.00 -7.93 25.11
N ALA A 453 10.64 -8.59 26.20
CA ALA A 453 10.25 -7.92 27.45
C ALA A 453 11.40 -7.98 28.45
N GLN A 454 11.59 -6.91 29.22
CA GLN A 454 12.47 -6.91 30.39
C GLN A 454 11.58 -6.93 31.62
N THR A 455 11.40 -8.10 32.22
CA THR A 455 10.50 -8.29 33.37
C THR A 455 11.16 -7.86 34.68
N GLU A 456 12.48 -8.03 34.77
CA GLU A 456 13.31 -7.60 35.89
C GLU A 456 14.61 -7.01 35.36
N PRO A 457 15.34 -6.20 36.14
CA PRO A 457 16.60 -5.61 35.71
C PRO A 457 17.57 -6.59 35.06
N ALA A 458 17.69 -7.82 35.58
CA ALA A 458 18.61 -8.84 35.08
C ALA A 458 17.93 -10.00 34.32
N THR A 459 16.63 -9.88 34.02
CA THR A 459 15.85 -10.95 33.38
C THR A 459 15.17 -10.43 32.12
N ILE A 460 15.42 -11.09 31.00
CA ILE A 460 14.84 -10.79 29.70
C ILE A 460 13.97 -11.98 29.25
N VAL A 461 12.83 -11.69 28.66
CA VAL A 461 11.94 -12.66 28.04
C VAL A 461 11.87 -12.40 26.54
N LEU A 462 12.36 -13.36 25.75
CA LEU A 462 12.30 -13.34 24.28
C LEU A 462 11.08 -14.12 23.81
N PHE A 463 10.15 -13.43 23.17
CA PHE A 463 8.99 -14.03 22.50
C PHE A 463 9.36 -14.36 21.05
N MET A 464 9.07 -15.58 20.61
CA MET A 464 9.42 -16.13 19.30
C MET A 464 8.21 -16.89 18.73
N GLU A 465 8.19 -17.06 17.41
CA GLU A 465 7.18 -17.91 16.79
C GLU A 465 7.25 -19.34 17.33
N LEU A 466 6.08 -19.96 17.51
CA LEU A 466 5.98 -21.38 17.80
C LEU A 466 6.25 -22.18 16.53
N LEU A 467 7.21 -23.10 16.60
CA LEU A 467 7.58 -23.96 15.50
C LEU A 467 7.09 -25.39 15.75
N GLU A 468 6.33 -25.91 14.81
CA GLU A 468 5.93 -27.32 14.81
C GLU A 468 6.99 -28.15 14.09
N GLY A 469 7.61 -29.07 14.83
CA GLY A 469 8.69 -29.90 14.28
C GLY A 469 9.52 -30.55 15.37
N LYS A 470 10.70 -31.03 14.99
CA LYS A 470 11.68 -31.62 15.92
C LYS A 470 13.08 -31.10 15.60
N THR A 471 13.99 -31.13 16.59
CA THR A 471 15.38 -30.75 16.36
C THR A 471 16.02 -31.63 15.29
N LEU A 472 17.01 -31.11 14.56
CA LEU A 472 17.74 -31.87 13.55
C LEU A 472 18.42 -33.09 14.17
N GLU A 473 18.88 -32.98 15.41
CA GLU A 473 19.38 -34.10 16.22
C GLU A 473 18.35 -35.23 16.34
N THR A 474 17.12 -34.92 16.78
CA THR A 474 16.02 -35.88 16.89
C THR A 474 15.50 -36.34 15.52
N PHE A 475 15.68 -35.51 14.49
CA PHE A 475 15.31 -35.86 13.12
C PHE A 475 16.27 -36.90 12.53
N ILE A 476 17.57 -36.74 12.76
CA ILE A 476 18.62 -37.69 12.38
C ILE A 476 18.45 -38.99 13.18
N ASN A 477 18.16 -38.89 14.48
CA ASN A 477 17.93 -40.04 15.38
C ASN A 477 19.03 -41.11 15.28
N GLY A 478 20.28 -40.70 15.10
CA GLY A 478 21.43 -41.59 14.94
C GLY A 478 21.49 -42.36 13.61
N ALA A 479 20.59 -42.11 12.67
CA ALA A 479 20.55 -42.78 11.37
C ALA A 479 21.20 -41.93 10.25
N PRO A 480 21.87 -42.54 9.27
CA PRO A 480 22.36 -41.82 8.09
C PRO A 480 21.22 -41.14 7.33
N MET A 481 21.42 -39.88 6.95
CA MET A 481 20.46 -39.12 6.15
C MET A 481 20.78 -39.26 4.65
N PRO A 482 19.77 -39.32 3.77
CA PRO A 482 19.98 -39.27 2.32
C PRO A 482 20.74 -38.01 1.88
N GLU A 483 21.68 -38.16 0.94
CA GLU A 483 22.56 -37.08 0.50
C GLU A 483 21.81 -35.86 -0.07
N ASN A 484 20.68 -36.09 -0.74
CA ASN A 484 19.81 -35.02 -1.24
C ASN A 484 19.27 -34.16 -0.09
N LYS A 485 18.79 -34.76 1.01
CA LYS A 485 18.33 -34.01 2.18
C LYS A 485 19.47 -33.28 2.87
N ILE A 486 20.66 -33.89 2.95
CA ILE A 486 21.85 -33.23 3.51
C ILE A 486 22.16 -31.97 2.70
N ARG A 487 22.13 -32.06 1.36
CA ARG A 487 22.35 -30.92 0.46
C ARG A 487 21.32 -29.81 0.67
N ASP A 488 20.03 -30.17 0.68
CA ASP A 488 18.93 -29.22 0.85
C ASP A 488 18.97 -28.51 2.20
N PHE A 489 19.29 -29.23 3.28
CA PHE A 489 19.42 -28.64 4.62
C PHE A 489 20.68 -27.77 4.73
N SER A 490 21.80 -28.20 4.14
CA SER A 490 23.04 -27.43 4.12
C SER A 490 22.88 -26.11 3.38
N GLU A 491 22.19 -26.10 2.24
CA GLU A 491 21.89 -24.87 1.50
C GLU A 491 21.08 -23.88 2.34
N GLN A 492 20.06 -24.36 3.04
CA GLN A 492 19.22 -23.53 3.93
C GLN A 492 20.00 -22.96 5.12
N ILE A 493 20.90 -23.76 5.72
CA ILE A 493 21.80 -23.30 6.78
C ILE A 493 22.75 -22.21 6.24
N CYS A 494 23.39 -22.46 5.10
CA CYS A 494 24.27 -21.49 4.45
C CYS A 494 23.54 -20.19 4.09
N SER A 495 22.29 -20.26 3.62
CA SER A 495 21.46 -19.08 3.34
C SER A 495 21.21 -18.26 4.62
N ALA A 496 20.89 -18.91 5.73
CA ALA A 496 20.71 -18.23 7.02
C ALA A 496 22.01 -17.56 7.50
N LEU A 497 23.13 -18.28 7.44
CA LEU A 497 24.43 -17.76 7.87
C LEU A 497 24.91 -16.61 7.00
N LEU A 498 24.74 -16.70 5.68
CA LEU A 498 25.07 -15.63 4.75
C LEU A 498 24.27 -14.36 5.09
N TYR A 499 22.97 -14.51 5.36
CA TYR A 499 22.12 -13.39 5.77
C TYR A 499 22.60 -12.73 7.07
N MET A 500 22.95 -13.52 8.08
CA MET A 500 23.45 -13.01 9.37
C MET A 500 24.78 -12.29 9.22
N HIS A 501 25.71 -12.88 8.47
CA HIS A 501 27.03 -12.29 8.22
C HIS A 501 26.96 -11.04 7.34
N SER A 502 25.92 -10.89 6.51
CA SER A 502 25.73 -9.69 5.68
C SER A 502 25.11 -8.51 6.45
N ARG A 503 24.74 -8.67 7.73
CA ARG A 503 24.21 -7.57 8.54
C ARG A 503 25.29 -6.51 8.80
N ARG A 504 24.87 -5.30 9.17
CA ARG A 504 25.77 -4.21 9.58
C ARG A 504 25.33 -3.69 10.95
N PRO A 505 26.03 -4.01 12.04
CA PRO A 505 27.22 -4.89 12.10
C PRO A 505 26.91 -6.36 11.77
N PRO A 506 27.89 -7.17 11.30
CA PRO A 506 27.70 -8.60 11.07
C PRO A 506 27.33 -9.33 12.37
N VAL A 507 26.38 -10.26 12.29
CA VAL A 507 25.97 -11.11 13.41
C VAL A 507 26.56 -12.50 13.23
N ILE A 508 27.32 -12.99 14.20
CA ILE A 508 27.88 -14.35 14.20
C ILE A 508 27.13 -15.20 15.21
N HIS A 509 26.56 -16.32 14.78
CA HIS A 509 25.74 -17.21 15.63
C HIS A 509 26.55 -17.95 16.70
N ARG A 510 27.78 -18.39 16.38
CA ARG A 510 28.76 -19.09 17.25
C ARG A 510 28.37 -20.46 17.85
N ASP A 511 27.14 -20.91 17.67
CA ASP A 511 26.64 -22.18 18.24
C ASP A 511 25.78 -22.97 17.26
N ILE A 512 26.29 -23.14 16.03
CA ILE A 512 25.60 -23.94 15.02
C ILE A 512 25.88 -25.42 15.28
N ASN A 513 24.84 -26.14 15.70
CA ASN A 513 24.87 -27.58 15.98
C ASN A 513 23.47 -28.19 15.66
N CYS A 514 23.33 -29.51 15.74
CA CYS A 514 22.07 -30.19 15.38
C CYS A 514 20.91 -29.97 16.38
N SER A 515 21.19 -29.56 17.62
CA SER A 515 20.15 -29.25 18.61
C SER A 515 19.56 -27.86 18.43
N ASN A 516 20.33 -26.92 17.86
CA ASN A 516 19.91 -25.54 17.58
C ASN A 516 19.29 -25.33 16.18
N ILE A 517 19.02 -26.43 15.47
CA ILE A 517 18.35 -26.44 14.17
C ILE A 517 17.05 -27.22 14.31
N MET A 518 15.93 -26.62 13.94
CA MET A 518 14.63 -27.27 13.95
C MET A 518 14.21 -27.66 12.54
N VAL A 519 13.82 -28.91 12.35
CA VAL A 519 13.19 -29.41 11.12
C VAL A 519 11.69 -29.32 11.32
N LEU A 520 11.02 -28.54 10.47
CA LEU A 520 9.57 -28.33 10.56
C LEU A 520 8.81 -29.62 10.20
N SER A 521 7.55 -29.74 10.65
CA SER A 521 6.72 -30.95 10.50
C SER A 521 6.61 -31.48 9.07
N GLU A 522 6.72 -30.60 8.06
CA GLU A 522 6.74 -30.99 6.64
C GLU A 522 8.02 -31.72 6.20
N GLY A 523 9.08 -31.69 7.01
CA GLY A 523 10.31 -32.46 6.81
C GLY A 523 11.25 -31.96 5.71
N THR A 524 11.00 -30.78 5.13
CA THR A 524 11.77 -30.19 4.02
C THR A 524 12.42 -28.84 4.36
N ARG A 525 11.92 -28.14 5.39
CA ARG A 525 12.46 -26.83 5.81
C ARG A 525 13.10 -26.90 7.19
N ILE A 526 14.18 -26.13 7.35
CA ILE A 526 14.88 -25.96 8.62
C ILE A 526 14.81 -24.51 9.10
N LYS A 527 14.89 -24.31 10.41
CA LYS A 527 15.07 -23.00 11.05
C LYS A 527 16.11 -23.06 12.17
N LEU A 528 16.96 -22.04 12.26
CA LEU A 528 17.86 -21.83 13.39
C LEU A 528 17.07 -21.25 14.57
N ILE A 529 17.20 -21.82 15.77
CA ILE A 529 16.33 -21.50 16.92
C ILE A 529 17.03 -20.96 18.18
N ASP A 530 18.36 -21.06 18.33
CA ASP A 530 19.06 -20.56 19.54
C ASP A 530 20.20 -19.61 19.21
N PHE A 531 20.09 -18.34 19.65
CA PHE A 531 21.07 -17.29 19.40
C PHE A 531 21.86 -16.89 20.66
N GLY A 532 21.79 -17.65 21.75
CA GLY A 532 22.31 -17.25 23.07
C GLY A 532 23.84 -17.03 23.17
N LEU A 533 24.62 -17.40 22.16
CA LEU A 533 26.06 -17.11 22.06
C LEU A 533 26.41 -16.14 20.92
N SER A 534 25.40 -15.53 20.29
CA SER A 534 25.59 -14.68 19.13
C SER A 534 26.21 -13.34 19.52
N ILE A 535 27.13 -12.85 18.68
CA ILE A 535 27.75 -11.52 18.88
C ILE A 535 27.65 -10.69 17.61
N GLU A 536 27.47 -9.39 17.79
CA GLU A 536 27.74 -8.41 16.74
C GLU A 536 29.23 -8.11 16.72
N LEU A 537 29.88 -8.28 15.56
CA LEU A 537 31.25 -7.82 15.38
C LEU A 537 31.25 -6.30 15.19
N LYS A 538 31.85 -5.57 16.13
CA LYS A 538 32.24 -4.18 15.92
C LYS A 538 33.50 -4.18 15.08
N LEU A 539 33.34 -3.94 13.77
CA LEU A 539 34.45 -3.67 12.86
C LEU A 539 34.94 -2.24 13.00
#